data_AF-A0A950VAW9-F1
#
_entry.id   AF-A0A950VAW9-F1
#
_cell.length_a   1.000
_cell.length_b   1.000
_cell.length_c   1.000
_cell.angle_alpha   90.00
_cell.angle_beta   90.00
_cell.angle_gamma   90.00
#
_symmetry.space_group_name_H-M   'P 1'
#
loop_
_entity.id
_entity.type
_entity.pdbx_description
1 polymer ?
#
loop_
_entity_poly.entity_id
_entity_poly.type
_entity_poly.pdbx_seq_one_letter_code
_entity_poly.pdbx_strand_id
1 'polypeptide(L)'
;MNISLTPELESFIQGKVQSGRYASASEVIREAVRLLEEYEATRTHQIRELRERVDTGLASIARGEGADGEVFMKNLLGTLDQRRKNSRRR
;
A
#
# COMPACT_ATOMS: atom_id res chain seq x y z
N MET A 1 25.90 19.69 -5.52
CA MET A 1 24.95 19.07 -6.47
C MET A 1 23.99 20.16 -6.93
N ASN A 2 23.82 20.36 -8.23
CA ASN A 2 22.84 21.32 -8.75
C ASN A 2 21.60 20.54 -9.19
N ILE A 3 20.43 20.90 -8.67
CA ILE A 3 19.17 20.24 -8.98
C ILE A 3 18.31 21.24 -9.74
N SER A 4 17.93 20.90 -10.96
CA SER A 4 16.99 21.70 -11.74
C SER A 4 15.57 21.32 -11.34
N LEU A 5 14.78 22.33 -10.98
CA LEU A 5 13.38 22.17 -10.62
C LEU A 5 12.52 22.76 -11.73
N THR A 6 11.30 22.23 -11.89
CA THR A 6 10.32 22.90 -12.74
C THR A 6 9.80 24.15 -12.01
N PRO A 7 9.30 25.17 -12.73
CA PRO A 7 8.77 26.39 -12.11
C PRO A 7 7.68 26.12 -11.07
N GLU A 8 6.87 25.08 -11.27
CA GLU A 8 5.81 24.67 -10.34
C GLU A 8 6.38 24.15 -9.02
N LEU A 9 7.47 23.36 -9.08
CA LEU A 9 8.15 22.85 -7.89
C LEU A 9 8.87 23.96 -7.13
N GLU A 10 9.48 24.90 -7.85
CA GLU A 10 10.07 26.09 -7.23
C GLU A 10 9.02 26.91 -6.48
N SER A 11 7.88 27.20 -7.12
CA SER A 11 6.78 27.94 -6.51
C SER A 11 6.23 27.22 -5.27
N PHE A 12 6.06 25.89 -5.35
CA PHE A 12 5.62 25.07 -4.23
C PHE A 12 6.60 25.15 -3.05
N ILE A 13 7.90 24.95 -3.29
CA ILE A 13 8.93 25.00 -2.25
C ILE A 13 8.99 26.41 -1.64
N GLN A 14 8.95 27.45 -2.46
CA GLN A 14 8.98 28.82 -2.00
C GLN A 14 7.77 29.14 -1.12
N GLY A 15 6.57 28.67 -1.50
CA GLY A 15 5.37 28.79 -0.67
C GLY A 15 5.49 28.09 0.69
N LYS A 16 6.13 26.91 0.73
CA LYS A 16 6.39 26.20 2.00
C LYS A 16 7.35 26.97 2.90
N VAL A 17 8.40 27.58 2.36
CA VAL A 17 9.32 28.42 3.13
C VAL A 17 8.64 29.70 3.60
N GLN A 18 7.89 30.38 2.72
CA GLN A 18 7.17 31.62 3.06
C GLN A 18 6.12 31.41 4.16
N SER A 19 5.55 30.20 4.27
CA SER A 19 4.63 29.86 5.37
C SER A 19 5.29 29.85 6.76
N GLY A 20 6.63 29.92 6.84
CA GLY A 20 7.39 29.82 8.09
C GLY A 20 7.55 28.40 8.62
N ARG A 21 6.94 27.40 7.97
CA ARG A 21 7.04 25.98 8.36
C ARG A 21 8.43 25.38 8.15
N TYR A 22 9.21 25.95 7.23
CA TYR A 22 10.56 25.51 6.90
C TYR A 22 11.48 26.71 6.80
N ALA A 23 12.72 26.60 7.29
CA ALA A 23 13.70 27.68 7.29
C ALA A 23 14.37 27.88 5.93
N SER A 24 14.37 26.86 5.06
CA SER A 24 15.02 26.92 3.75
C SER A 24 14.45 25.95 2.73
N ALA A 25 14.68 26.21 1.44
CA ALA A 25 14.35 25.29 0.36
C ALA A 25 15.04 23.92 0.53
N SER A 26 16.30 23.91 0.99
CA SER A 26 17.04 22.68 1.24
C SER A 26 16.40 21.82 2.34
N GLU A 27 15.73 22.44 3.31
CA GLU A 27 15.00 21.71 4.35
C GLU A 27 13.74 21.03 3.78
N VAL A 28 12.97 21.75 2.96
CA VAL A 28 11.81 21.20 2.24
C VAL A 28 12.23 20.00 1.38
N ILE A 29 13.34 20.14 0.64
CA ILE A 29 13.85 19.08 -0.24
C ILE A 29 14.30 17.87 0.58
N ARG A 30 15.04 18.07 1.68
CA ARG A 30 15.47 16.95 2.54
C ARG A 30 14.28 16.18 3.12
N GLU A 31 13.24 16.89 3.54
CA GLU A 31 12.03 16.26 4.06
C GLU A 31 11.30 15.49 2.95
N ALA A 32 11.17 16.08 1.75
CA ALA A 32 10.56 15.41 0.61
C ALA A 32 11.31 14.12 0.21
N VAL A 33 12.65 14.15 0.20
CA VAL A 33 13.48 12.98 -0.08
C VAL A 33 13.34 11.93 1.01
N ARG A 34 13.33 12.30 2.29
CA ARG A 34 13.11 11.35 3.40
C ARG A 34 11.75 10.64 3.27
N LEU A 35 10.69 11.37 2.93
CA LEU A 35 9.37 10.80 2.70
C LEU A 35 9.36 9.87 1.47
N LEU A 36 10.10 10.21 0.42
CA LEU A 36 10.26 9.34 -0.75
C LEU A 36 10.98 8.03 -0.38
N GLU A 37 12.06 8.11 0.38
CA GLU A 37 12.78 6.91 0.86
C GLU A 37 11.88 6.00 1.72
N GLU A 38 11.10 6.57 2.64
CA GLU A 38 10.16 5.81 3.47
C GLU A 38 9.05 5.15 2.64
N TYR A 39 8.52 5.89 1.66
CA TYR A 39 7.54 5.37 0.72
C TYR A 39 8.10 4.21 -0.11
N GLU A 40 9.31 4.36 -0.66
CA GLU A 40 9.97 3.32 -1.45
C GLU A 40 10.31 2.08 -0.63
N ALA A 41 10.75 2.26 0.62
CA ALA A 41 11.01 1.15 1.55
C ALA A 41 9.72 0.37 1.85
N THR A 42 8.63 1.08 2.17
CA THR A 42 7.33 0.48 2.42
C THR A 42 6.80 -0.27 1.19
N ARG A 43 6.89 0.34 0.01
CA ARG A 43 6.45 -0.26 -1.25
C ARG A 43 7.25 -1.52 -1.57
N THR A 44 8.56 -1.48 -1.35
CA THR A 44 9.45 -2.64 -1.57
C THR A 44 9.09 -3.79 -0.64
N HIS A 45 8.80 -3.50 0.64
CA HIS A 45 8.35 -4.51 1.60
C HIS A 45 7.01 -5.14 1.16
N GLN A 46 6.02 -4.32 0.79
CA GLN A 46 4.71 -4.80 0.34
C GLN A 46 4.80 -5.70 -0.90
N ILE A 47 5.64 -5.33 -1.87
CA ILE A 47 5.87 -6.15 -3.07
C ILE A 47 6.53 -7.47 -2.72
N ARG A 48 7.51 -7.46 -1.79
CA ARG A 48 8.16 -8.68 -1.33
C ARG A 48 7.15 -9.62 -0.64
N GLU A 49 6.39 -9.10 0.31
CA GLU A 49 5.36 -9.87 1.02
C GLU A 49 4.32 -10.45 0.05
N LEU A 50 3.87 -9.66 -0.93
CA LEU A 50 2.92 -10.13 -1.93
C LEU A 50 3.50 -11.27 -2.77
N ARG A 51 4.77 -11.17 -3.19
CA ARG A 51 5.46 -12.22 -3.93
C ARG A 51 5.57 -13.50 -3.11
N GLU A 52 5.99 -13.40 -1.84
CA GLU A 52 6.09 -14.55 -0.94
C GLU A 52 4.74 -15.24 -0.74
N ARG A 53 3.65 -14.48 -0.62
CA ARG A 53 2.29 -15.02 -0.53
C ARG A 53 1.85 -15.72 -1.81
N VAL A 54 2.16 -15.16 -2.97
CA VAL A 54 1.89 -15.79 -4.27
C VAL A 54 2.68 -17.09 -4.41
N ASP A 55 3.98 -17.08 -4.11
CA ASP A 55 4.84 -18.26 -4.19
C ASP A 55 4.35 -19.37 -3.26
N THR A 56 3.95 -19.01 -2.03
CA THR A 56 3.33 -19.94 -1.08
C THR A 56 2.04 -20.54 -1.62
N GLY A 57 1.18 -19.71 -2.22
CA GLY A 57 -0.07 -20.15 -2.85
C GLY A 57 0.17 -21.11 -4.01
N LEU A 58 1.10 -20.77 -4.91
CA LEU A 58 1.49 -21.61 -6.04
C LEU A 58 2.07 -22.95 -5.60
N ALA A 59 2.94 -22.95 -4.58
CA ALA A 59 3.49 -24.18 -4.01
C ALA A 59 2.40 -25.08 -3.40
N SER A 60 1.38 -24.48 -2.77
CA SER A 60 0.25 -25.22 -2.19
C SER A 60 -0.63 -25.84 -3.27
N ILE A 61 -0.92 -25.09 -4.34
CA ILE A 61 -1.62 -25.63 -5.52
C ILE A 61 -0.84 -26.79 -6.13
N ALA A 62 0.48 -26.67 -6.27
CA ALA A 62 1.33 -27.74 -6.81
C ALA A 62 1.32 -29.02 -5.96
N ARG A 63 1.06 -28.92 -4.65
CA ARG A 63 0.86 -30.07 -3.74
C ARG A 63 -0.57 -30.62 -3.76
N GLY A 64 -1.47 -30.06 -4.57
CA GLY A 64 -2.87 -30.46 -4.63
C GLY A 64 -3.75 -29.87 -3.51
N GLU A 65 -3.24 -28.88 -2.77
CA GLU A 65 -3.98 -28.19 -1.69
C GLU A 65 -4.86 -27.04 -2.22
N GLY A 66 -5.03 -26.94 -3.54
CA GLY A 66 -5.93 -25.98 -4.17
C GLY A 66 -7.39 -26.30 -3.89
N ALA A 67 -8.24 -25.27 -3.89
CA ALA A 67 -9.69 -25.42 -3.78
C ALA A 67 -10.37 -24.98 -5.08
N ASP A 68 -11.49 -25.62 -5.42
CA ASP A 68 -12.35 -25.14 -6.49
C ASP A 68 -12.99 -23.80 -6.09
N GLY A 69 -12.81 -22.79 -6.95
CA GLY A 69 -13.22 -21.42 -6.67
C GLY A 69 -14.73 -21.26 -6.56
N GLU A 70 -15.51 -21.95 -7.40
CA GLU A 70 -16.97 -21.86 -7.39
C GLU A 70 -17.54 -22.52 -6.15
N VAL A 71 -17.02 -23.71 -5.80
CA VAL A 71 -17.40 -24.43 -4.58
C VAL A 71 -17.06 -23.63 -3.34
N PHE A 72 -15.85 -23.05 -3.28
CA PHE A 72 -15.43 -22.19 -2.17
C PHE A 72 -16.37 -20.99 -1.99
N MET A 73 -16.65 -20.26 -3.08
CA MET A 73 -17.50 -19.07 -3.03
C MET A 73 -18.95 -19.40 -2.62
N LYS A 74 -19.50 -20.51 -3.11
CA LYS A 74 -20.83 -20.99 -2.72
C LYS A 74 -20.90 -21.27 -1.21
N ASN A 75 -19.89 -21.94 -0.66
CA ASN A 75 -19.82 -22.25 0.77
C ASN A 75 -19.64 -20.99 1.63
N LEU A 76 -18.84 -20.03 1.16
CA LEU A 76 -18.63 -18.75 1.85
C LEU A 76 -19.92 -17.93 1.93
N LEU A 77 -20.63 -17.76 0.80
CA LEU A 77 -21.90 -17.04 0.75
C LEU A 77 -22.96 -17.70 1.64
N GLY A 78 -23.04 -19.04 1.60
CA GLY A 78 -23.93 -19.80 2.48
C GLY A 78 -23.63 -19.57 3.97
N THR A 79 -22.35 -19.50 4.33
CA THR A 79 -21.92 -19.24 5.72
C THR A 79 -22.32 -17.83 6.19
N LEU A 80 -22.15 -16.82 5.33
CA LEU A 80 -22.52 -15.43 5.64
C LEU A 80 -24.04 -15.29 5.83
N ASP A 81 -24.83 -15.95 5.00
CA ASP A 81 -26.29 -15.95 5.10
C ASP A 81 -26.78 -16.60 6.41
N GLN A 82 -26.15 -17.68 6.84
CA GLN A 82 -26.49 -18.32 8.12
C GLN A 82 -26.17 -17.43 9.31
N ARG A 83 -25.03 -16.73 9.29
CA ARG A 83 -24.68 -15.76 10.32
C ARG A 83 -25.70 -14.63 10.40
N ARG A 84 -26.18 -14.13 9.25
CA ARG A 84 -27.22 -13.09 9.19
C ARG A 84 -28.58 -13.57 9.72
N LYS A 85 -28.94 -14.82 9.48
CA LYS A 85 -30.19 -15.42 10.01
C LYS A 85 -30.12 -15.63 11.52
N ASN A 86 -28.96 -16.04 12.02
CA ASN A 86 -28.74 -16.24 13.46
C ASN A 86 -28.68 -14.92 14.25
N SER A 87 -28.17 -13.84 13.65
CA SER A 87 -28.16 -12.52 14.31
C SER A 87 -29.53 -11.84 14.39
N ARG A 88 -30.49 -12.20 13.52
CA ARG A 88 -31.87 -11.68 13.54
C ARG A 88 -32.83 -12.43 14.47
N ARG A 89 -32.40 -13.57 15.01
CA ARG A 89 -33.17 -14.41 15.94
C ARG A 89 -32.86 -14.14 17.42
N ARG A 90 -31.94 -13.23 17.70
CA ARG A 90 -31.64 -12.67 19.03
C ARG A 90 -32.21 -11.27 19.12
#